data_AF-A0A941JEN3-F1
#
_entry.id   AF-A0A941JEN3-F1
#
_cell.length_a   1.000
_cell.length_b   1.000
_cell.length_c   1.000
_cell.angle_alpha   90.00
_cell.angle_beta   90.00
_cell.angle_gamma   90.00
#
_symmetry.space_group_name_H-M   'P 1'
#
loop_
_entity.id
_entity.type
_entity.pdbx_description
1 polymer ?
#
loop_
_entity_poly.entity_id
_entity_poly.type
_entity_poly.pdbx_seq_one_letter_code
_entity_poly.pdbx_strand_id
1 'polypeptide(L)'
;MKMTARISDLEEVSKDIAIVIDDKGGLYDESSIEEDFYKHLFASAVSHFDHLVKLATELHYDGSGRRLKFGIVKKAGIGAFACVGKEDIDFIGVHFGTIALVSAIFTRMMSNPNILPNVGDASLETNVGQTYFIPVQEDLENFSPCRPTCSIRGYFSRFLALTGLDFIFGHEIAHITHGHLGILRKTEHFDPQKRRPKLSRLETHALELDADGGATKWTLEYANRVRNWRHKLPVEANNSLGISWREFYANERKTIRYCFFASYLTLRMTSADSWDRVAQQTVSQPLPPYRMGMLMQVYASALMQFFDLSPEQAQSQVSAWCIESEQAHANLLDESGKGELQLNAIASFITGVGNYNEEVNSAHEILAKELSEFAMGETSRMTHPRPRTCDYVVLKGLQRGVELFVIIEAKHSDENPKALELQCFFQEHEGITGLPFSLIFDSNFEGNVLDEALASDGRNYVCGVTQVTSFETVKLASILEKTELLRFSLQHSKCPKLKVDLIQVLDI
;
A
#
# COMPACT_ATOMS: atom_id res chain seq x y z
N MET A 1 12.50 24.64 16.37
CA MET A 1 12.76 24.36 14.94
C MET A 1 12.43 22.90 14.71
N LYS A 2 11.39 22.56 13.94
CA LYS A 2 11.10 21.15 13.62
C LYS A 2 12.25 20.66 12.74
N MET A 3 13.08 19.73 13.23
CA MET A 3 14.08 19.08 12.38
C MET A 3 13.33 18.26 11.34
N THR A 4 13.53 18.58 10.06
CA THR A 4 13.02 17.79 8.94
C THR A 4 13.91 16.57 8.71
N ALA A 5 13.35 15.49 8.17
CA ALA A 5 14.15 14.34 7.76
C ALA A 5 14.91 14.60 6.44
N ARG A 6 14.42 15.55 5.65
CA ARG A 6 15.11 16.04 4.45
C ARG A 6 16.42 16.73 4.84
N ILE A 7 17.49 16.45 4.09
CA ILE A 7 18.73 17.22 4.14
C ILE A 7 18.77 18.25 3.01
N SER A 8 19.41 19.37 3.30
CA SER A 8 19.70 20.48 2.40
C SER A 8 21.21 20.72 2.26
N ASP A 9 22.00 20.21 3.20
CA ASP A 9 23.46 20.30 3.21
C ASP A 9 24.07 18.90 3.44
N LEU A 10 25.25 18.65 2.84
CA LEU A 10 25.99 17.40 3.01
C LEU A 10 26.57 17.23 4.42
N GLU A 11 26.70 18.32 5.20
CA GLU A 11 27.10 18.28 6.61
C GLU A 11 26.03 17.66 7.52
N GLU A 12 24.79 17.48 7.03
CA GLU A 12 23.69 16.86 7.78
C GLU A 12 23.73 15.33 7.80
N VAL A 13 24.67 14.72 7.06
CA VAL A 13 24.89 13.26 6.98
C VAL A 13 26.35 12.90 7.28
N SER A 14 26.60 11.60 7.46
CA SER A 14 27.97 11.13 7.67
C SER A 14 28.82 11.30 6.40
N LYS A 15 30.14 11.43 6.57
CA LYS A 15 31.08 11.68 5.46
C LYS A 15 31.01 10.64 4.34
N ASP A 16 30.77 9.38 4.67
CA ASP A 16 30.61 8.30 3.69
C ASP A 16 29.33 8.46 2.84
N ILE A 17 28.23 8.90 3.45
CA ILE A 17 26.99 9.21 2.72
C ILE A 17 27.19 10.46 1.85
N ALA A 18 27.85 11.50 2.37
CA ALA A 18 28.15 12.70 1.60
C ALA A 18 28.94 12.40 0.32
N ILE A 19 29.95 11.51 0.39
CA ILE A 19 30.71 11.05 -0.78
C ILE A 19 29.79 10.35 -1.79
N VAL A 20 28.91 9.46 -1.32
CA VAL A 20 27.96 8.76 -2.22
C VAL A 20 27.01 9.76 -2.90
N ILE A 21 26.53 10.78 -2.19
CA ILE A 21 25.65 11.81 -2.78
C ILE A 21 26.41 12.60 -3.85
N ASP A 22 27.65 13.00 -3.57
CA ASP A 22 28.49 13.75 -4.50
C ASP A 22 28.81 12.94 -5.77
N ASP A 23 29.18 11.66 -5.61
CA ASP A 23 29.39 10.70 -6.71
C ASP A 23 28.13 10.48 -7.57
N LYS A 24 26.94 10.75 -7.01
CA LYS A 24 25.65 10.65 -7.71
C LYS A 24 25.17 11.97 -8.31
N GLY A 25 25.95 13.05 -8.19
CA GLY A 25 25.68 14.36 -8.80
C GLY A 25 25.40 15.49 -7.81
N GLY A 26 25.45 15.22 -6.51
CA GLY A 26 25.18 16.21 -5.47
C GLY A 26 23.68 16.43 -5.19
N LEU A 27 23.38 17.29 -4.21
CA LEU A 27 22.01 17.68 -3.87
C LEU A 27 21.44 18.62 -4.93
N TYR A 28 20.15 18.45 -5.24
CA TYR A 28 19.41 19.29 -6.16
C TYR A 28 19.08 20.65 -5.52
N ASP A 29 19.42 21.74 -6.24
CA ASP A 29 19.07 23.11 -5.85
C ASP A 29 17.64 23.44 -6.27
N GLU A 30 16.72 23.47 -5.32
CA GLU A 30 15.30 23.74 -5.57
C GLU A 30 15.01 25.18 -6.02
N SER A 31 15.95 26.12 -5.82
CA SER A 31 15.79 27.49 -6.29
C SER A 31 15.78 27.60 -7.82
N SER A 32 16.27 26.57 -8.51
CA SER A 32 16.22 26.45 -9.97
C SER A 32 14.83 26.16 -10.54
N ILE A 33 13.85 25.78 -9.72
CA ILE A 33 12.49 25.51 -10.19
C ILE A 33 11.73 26.84 -10.26
N GLU A 34 11.61 27.41 -11.45
CA GLU A 34 10.98 28.73 -11.63
C GLU A 34 9.45 28.67 -11.72
N GLU A 35 8.90 27.65 -12.38
CA GLU A 35 7.45 27.53 -12.63
C GLU A 35 6.68 27.08 -11.39
N ASP A 36 5.65 27.83 -11.00
CA ASP A 36 4.89 27.59 -9.77
C ASP A 36 4.19 26.22 -9.73
N PHE A 37 3.77 25.71 -10.90
CA PHE A 37 3.18 24.38 -10.98
C PHE A 37 4.20 23.29 -10.61
N TYR A 38 5.42 23.36 -11.14
CA TYR A 38 6.50 22.44 -10.78
C TYR A 38 6.95 22.62 -9.34
N LYS A 39 7.04 23.85 -8.82
CA LYS A 39 7.32 24.09 -7.39
C LYS A 39 6.32 23.36 -6.51
N HIS A 40 5.03 23.43 -6.85
CA HIS A 40 3.99 22.76 -6.08
C HIS A 40 4.08 21.22 -6.16
N LEU A 41 4.32 20.66 -7.35
CA LEU A 41 4.53 19.21 -7.51
C LEU A 41 5.74 18.72 -6.72
N PHE A 42 6.87 19.43 -6.84
CA PHE A 42 8.10 19.14 -6.13
C PHE A 42 7.91 19.22 -4.62
N ALA A 43 7.32 20.31 -4.11
CA ALA A 43 7.04 20.47 -2.69
C ALA A 43 6.08 19.40 -2.15
N SER A 44 5.13 18.95 -2.98
CA SER A 44 4.25 17.83 -2.63
C SER A 44 5.02 16.53 -2.47
N ALA A 45 5.90 16.19 -3.42
CA ALA A 45 6.73 15.00 -3.35
C ALA A 45 7.67 15.03 -2.14
N VAL A 46 8.34 16.16 -1.90
CA VAL A 46 9.25 16.33 -0.74
C VAL A 46 8.50 16.18 0.58
N SER A 47 7.36 16.86 0.73
CA SER A 47 6.53 16.74 1.94
C SER A 47 6.10 15.29 2.14
N HIS A 48 5.71 14.62 1.06
CA HIS A 48 5.28 13.23 1.09
C HIS A 48 6.40 12.26 1.50
N PHE A 49 7.62 12.43 0.98
CA PHE A 49 8.78 11.66 1.43
C PHE A 49 9.10 11.88 2.91
N ASP A 50 8.95 13.09 3.44
CA ASP A 50 9.10 13.34 4.87
C ASP A 50 8.06 12.58 5.71
N HIS A 51 6.83 12.39 5.20
CA HIS A 51 5.83 11.52 5.85
C HIS A 51 6.22 10.04 5.79
N LEU A 52 6.74 9.56 4.66
CA LEU A 52 7.23 8.18 4.54
C LEU A 52 8.40 7.91 5.49
N VAL A 53 9.34 8.86 5.62
CA VAL A 53 10.45 8.72 6.56
C VAL A 53 9.97 8.71 8.01
N LYS A 54 8.99 9.55 8.38
CA LYS A 54 8.36 9.48 9.71
C LYS A 54 7.75 8.11 9.97
N LEU A 55 7.00 7.58 9.00
CA LEU A 55 6.37 6.28 9.12
C LEU A 55 7.40 5.15 9.23
N ALA A 56 8.45 5.17 8.41
CA ALA A 56 9.58 4.24 8.52
C ALA A 56 10.28 4.36 9.88
N THR A 57 10.42 5.58 10.39
CA THR A 57 11.02 5.82 11.70
C THR A 57 10.21 5.16 12.81
N GLU A 58 8.89 5.41 12.82
CA GLU A 58 7.95 4.81 13.76
C GLU A 58 7.95 3.27 13.67
N LEU A 59 8.02 2.71 12.47
CA LEU A 59 7.96 1.26 12.25
C LEU A 59 9.27 0.55 12.60
N HIS A 60 10.42 1.09 12.20
CA HIS A 60 11.67 0.32 12.20
C HIS A 60 12.81 0.97 12.99
N TYR A 61 12.81 2.30 13.17
CA TYR A 61 13.96 2.99 13.75
C TYR A 61 13.79 3.34 15.23
N ASP A 62 12.57 3.37 15.75
CA ASP A 62 12.27 3.66 17.14
C ASP A 62 13.03 2.72 18.10
N GLY A 63 13.97 3.27 18.86
CA GLY A 63 14.82 2.50 19.79
C GLY A 63 15.99 1.76 19.15
N SER A 64 16.17 1.84 17.83
CA SER A 64 17.32 1.25 17.13
C SER A 64 18.63 2.03 17.30
N GLY A 65 18.55 3.30 17.72
CA GLY A 65 19.68 4.24 17.71
C GLY A 65 19.99 4.83 16.33
N ARG A 66 19.41 4.28 15.26
CA ARG A 66 19.58 4.74 13.88
C ARG A 66 18.58 5.85 13.53
N ARG A 67 18.90 6.62 12.49
CA ARG A 67 18.02 7.68 11.94
C ARG A 67 17.95 7.56 10.42
N LEU A 68 16.75 7.66 9.86
CA LEU A 68 16.57 7.76 8.42
C LEU A 68 16.51 9.22 7.98
N LYS A 69 17.28 9.54 6.94
CA LYS A 69 17.32 10.83 6.25
C LYS A 69 17.02 10.65 4.77
N PHE A 70 16.66 11.72 4.09
CA PHE A 70 16.50 11.69 2.63
C PHE A 70 16.93 13.00 1.97
N GLY A 71 17.21 12.94 0.68
CA GLY A 71 17.59 14.10 -0.13
C GLY A 71 17.20 13.94 -1.59
N ILE A 72 17.07 15.06 -2.29
CA ILE A 72 16.86 15.06 -3.74
C ILE A 72 18.21 15.23 -4.42
N VAL A 73 18.53 14.34 -5.35
CA VAL A 73 19.82 14.27 -6.02
C VAL A 73 19.72 14.89 -7.41
N LYS A 74 20.72 15.69 -7.80
CA LYS A 74 20.79 16.39 -9.07
C LYS A 74 21.11 15.44 -10.22
N LYS A 75 20.11 14.66 -10.61
CA LYS A 75 20.18 13.70 -11.71
C LYS A 75 18.86 13.67 -12.47
N ALA A 76 18.95 13.80 -13.80
CA ALA A 76 17.80 13.86 -14.69
C ALA A 76 17.18 12.48 -14.98
N GLY A 77 17.94 11.39 -14.83
CA GLY A 77 17.42 10.04 -15.06
C GLY A 77 16.50 9.55 -13.93
N ILE A 78 15.57 8.66 -14.25
CA ILE A 78 14.76 7.95 -13.25
C ILE A 78 15.68 7.12 -12.34
N GLY A 79 15.38 7.11 -11.05
CA GLY A 79 16.00 6.26 -10.05
C GLY A 79 15.95 6.84 -8.64
N ALA A 80 16.28 5.96 -7.70
CA ALA A 80 16.59 6.30 -6.33
C ALA A 80 17.73 5.37 -5.87
N PHE A 81 18.22 5.59 -4.66
CA PHE A 81 19.14 4.68 -4.00
C PHE A 81 19.04 4.83 -2.49
N ALA A 82 19.31 3.74 -1.79
CA ALA A 82 19.55 3.74 -0.36
C ALA A 82 21.04 3.51 -0.02
N CYS A 83 21.48 4.14 1.06
CA CYS A 83 22.73 3.79 1.71
C CYS A 83 22.58 3.79 3.24
N VAL A 84 23.26 2.84 3.89
CA VAL A 84 23.47 2.86 5.33
C VAL A 84 24.75 3.66 5.58
N GLY A 85 24.89 4.34 6.71
CA GLY A 85 26.09 5.11 7.09
C GLY A 85 26.91 4.44 8.19
N LYS A 86 28.03 5.04 8.60
CA LYS A 86 28.83 4.61 9.77
C LYS A 86 28.42 5.28 11.09
N GLU A 87 27.60 6.34 11.04
CA GLU A 87 27.20 7.16 12.20
C GLU A 87 25.71 6.96 12.56
N ASP A 88 25.21 5.73 12.41
CA ASP A 88 23.80 5.38 12.64
C ASP A 88 22.81 6.26 11.85
N ILE A 89 23.25 6.78 10.70
CA ILE A 89 22.39 7.49 9.74
C ILE A 89 22.22 6.59 8.53
N ASP A 90 20.98 6.36 8.15
CA ASP A 90 20.59 5.78 6.87
C ASP A 90 20.06 6.88 5.97
N PHE A 91 20.23 6.74 4.67
CA PHE A 91 19.88 7.77 3.70
C PHE A 91 19.21 7.18 2.46
N ILE A 92 18.18 7.88 1.98
CA ILE A 92 17.55 7.63 0.68
C ILE A 92 17.74 8.86 -0.21
N GLY A 93 18.40 8.66 -1.35
CA GLY A 93 18.54 9.66 -2.41
C GLY A 93 17.53 9.41 -3.52
N VAL A 94 16.69 10.40 -3.82
CA VAL A 94 15.75 10.33 -4.95
C VAL A 94 16.26 11.24 -6.07
N HIS A 95 16.42 10.73 -7.29
CA HIS A 95 16.79 11.59 -8.40
C HIS A 95 15.68 12.61 -8.70
N PHE A 96 16.05 13.86 -8.99
CA PHE A 96 15.08 14.87 -9.43
C PHE A 96 14.24 14.39 -10.63
N GLY A 97 14.88 13.71 -11.59
CA GLY A 97 14.21 13.15 -12.76
C GLY A 97 13.07 12.19 -12.44
N THR A 98 13.17 11.45 -11.34
CA THR A 98 12.09 10.57 -10.86
C THR A 98 10.85 11.37 -10.49
N ILE A 99 11.00 12.46 -9.74
CA ILE A 99 9.86 13.31 -9.34
C ILE A 99 9.23 13.94 -10.58
N ALA A 100 10.06 14.47 -11.48
CA ALA A 100 9.60 15.12 -12.70
C ALA A 100 8.84 14.16 -13.62
N LEU A 101 9.43 13.00 -13.96
CA LEU A 101 8.85 12.06 -14.92
C LEU A 101 7.62 11.33 -14.37
N VAL A 102 7.65 10.91 -13.10
CA VAL A 102 6.47 10.31 -12.46
C VAL A 102 5.31 11.31 -12.45
N SER A 103 5.57 12.56 -12.09
CA SER A 103 4.55 13.62 -12.14
C SER A 103 4.06 13.87 -13.57
N ALA A 104 4.97 13.88 -14.55
CA ALA A 104 4.63 14.08 -15.96
C ALA A 104 3.69 13.00 -16.47
N ILE A 105 4.03 11.73 -16.24
CA ILE A 105 3.22 10.59 -16.69
C ILE A 105 1.79 10.70 -16.17
N PHE A 106 1.60 10.82 -14.85
CA PHE A 106 0.25 10.77 -14.29
C PHE A 106 -0.56 12.03 -14.58
N THR A 107 0.07 13.21 -14.68
CA THR A 107 -0.64 14.42 -15.06
C THR A 107 -1.05 14.42 -16.53
N ARG A 108 -0.18 13.96 -17.44
CA ARG A 108 -0.52 13.79 -18.86
C ARG A 108 -1.58 12.73 -19.07
N MET A 109 -1.48 11.60 -18.37
CA MET A 109 -2.53 10.56 -18.38
C MET A 109 -3.89 11.11 -17.98
N MET A 110 -3.96 11.88 -16.89
CA MET A 110 -5.23 12.47 -16.45
C MET A 110 -5.68 13.65 -17.32
N SER A 111 -4.81 14.21 -18.16
CA SER A 111 -5.18 15.19 -19.20
C SER A 111 -5.62 14.53 -20.51
N ASN A 112 -5.59 13.19 -20.60
CA ASN A 112 -6.13 12.44 -21.73
C ASN A 112 -7.57 11.96 -21.40
N PRO A 113 -8.59 12.33 -22.21
CA PRO A 113 -9.99 11.95 -21.93
C PRO A 113 -10.24 10.44 -21.99
N ASN A 114 -9.38 9.68 -22.68
CA ASN A 114 -9.53 8.23 -22.87
C ASN A 114 -8.85 7.39 -21.78
N ILE A 115 -8.15 8.03 -20.84
CA ILE A 115 -7.50 7.35 -19.71
C ILE A 115 -8.33 7.60 -18.46
N LEU A 116 -8.78 6.51 -17.82
CA LEU A 116 -9.68 6.55 -16.66
C LEU A 116 -10.88 7.50 -16.87
N PRO A 117 -11.72 7.28 -17.90
CA PRO A 117 -12.79 8.22 -18.28
C PRO A 117 -13.86 8.40 -17.19
N ASN A 118 -13.94 7.46 -16.24
CA ASN A 118 -14.88 7.50 -15.12
C ASN A 118 -14.40 8.36 -13.94
N VAL A 119 -13.20 8.96 -14.01
CA VAL A 119 -12.65 9.83 -12.97
C VAL A 119 -12.86 11.28 -13.35
N GLY A 120 -13.64 12.01 -12.54
CA GLY A 120 -13.99 13.40 -12.81
C GLY A 120 -14.75 13.57 -14.13
N ASP A 121 -14.71 14.77 -14.70
CA ASP A 121 -15.26 15.04 -16.02
C ASP A 121 -14.15 14.96 -17.07
N ALA A 122 -14.01 13.79 -17.69
CA ALA A 122 -13.01 13.54 -18.72
C ALA A 122 -13.28 14.34 -20.00
N SER A 123 -14.51 14.81 -20.25
CA SER A 123 -14.85 15.55 -21.46
C SER A 123 -14.26 16.96 -21.52
N LEU A 124 -13.80 17.47 -20.36
CA LEU A 124 -13.08 18.75 -20.26
C LEU A 124 -11.62 18.64 -20.69
N GLU A 125 -11.10 17.42 -20.82
CA GLU A 125 -9.70 17.20 -21.11
C GLU A 125 -9.41 17.21 -22.61
N THR A 126 -8.20 17.64 -22.94
CA THR A 126 -7.67 17.63 -24.31
C THR A 126 -6.28 17.03 -24.28
N ASN A 127 -5.99 16.18 -25.27
CA ASN A 127 -4.67 15.59 -25.47
C ASN A 127 -3.57 16.66 -25.48
N VAL A 128 -2.43 16.36 -24.87
CA VAL A 128 -1.36 17.31 -24.50
C VAL A 128 -0.18 17.33 -25.49
N GLY A 129 -0.33 16.69 -26.66
CA GLY A 129 0.63 16.64 -27.76
C GLY A 129 1.31 15.27 -27.90
N GLN A 130 1.60 14.83 -29.14
CA GLN A 130 2.18 13.50 -29.39
C GLN A 130 3.51 13.27 -28.67
N THR A 131 3.62 12.13 -27.99
CA THR A 131 4.88 11.66 -27.39
C THR A 131 5.12 10.20 -27.77
N TYR A 132 5.96 9.99 -28.78
CA TYR A 132 6.22 8.64 -29.32
C TYR A 132 6.94 7.71 -28.35
N PHE A 133 7.52 8.24 -27.27
CA PHE A 133 8.17 7.50 -26.20
C PHE A 133 8.07 8.27 -24.88
N ILE A 134 8.24 7.58 -23.76
CA ILE A 134 8.49 8.22 -22.46
C ILE A 134 10.01 8.40 -22.36
N PRO A 135 10.52 9.62 -22.09
CA PRO A 135 11.96 9.85 -22.04
C PRO A 135 12.56 9.17 -20.80
N VAL A 136 13.79 8.66 -20.96
CA VAL A 136 14.56 8.00 -19.89
C VAL A 136 15.20 8.99 -18.90
N GLN A 137 15.17 10.27 -19.25
CA GLN A 137 15.62 11.41 -18.45
C GLN A 137 14.54 12.49 -18.49
N GLU A 138 14.53 13.34 -17.48
CA GLU A 138 13.64 14.50 -17.44
C GLU A 138 13.81 15.34 -18.71
N ASP A 139 12.65 15.66 -19.30
CA ASP A 139 12.50 16.47 -20.49
C ASP A 139 11.33 17.43 -20.26
N LEU A 140 11.59 18.50 -19.50
CA LEU A 140 10.62 19.55 -19.19
C LEU A 140 10.18 20.35 -20.43
N GLU A 141 10.82 20.18 -21.58
CA GLU A 141 10.41 20.84 -22.82
C GLU A 141 9.37 20.02 -23.59
N ASN A 142 9.62 18.72 -23.81
CA ASN A 142 8.78 17.88 -24.67
C ASN A 142 7.86 16.93 -23.89
N PHE A 143 8.25 16.55 -22.67
CA PHE A 143 7.51 15.61 -21.82
C PHE A 143 7.32 16.18 -20.40
N SER A 144 6.87 17.42 -20.37
CA SER A 144 6.66 18.14 -19.12
C SER A 144 5.36 17.72 -18.43
N PRO A 145 5.29 17.79 -17.08
CA PRO A 145 4.01 17.72 -16.38
C PRO A 145 3.07 18.83 -16.83
N CYS A 146 1.81 18.46 -17.06
CA CYS A 146 0.75 19.39 -17.45
C CYS A 146 -0.33 19.46 -16.38
N ARG A 147 -1.23 20.43 -16.47
CA ARG A 147 -2.34 20.55 -15.53
C ARG A 147 -3.63 20.02 -16.17
N PRO A 148 -4.24 18.93 -15.65
CA PRO A 148 -5.56 18.51 -16.10
C PRO A 148 -6.57 19.65 -15.96
N THR A 149 -7.43 19.80 -16.96
CA THR A 149 -8.44 20.86 -17.05
C THR A 149 -9.54 20.61 -16.03
N CYS A 150 -9.96 19.36 -15.85
CA CYS A 150 -10.86 18.97 -14.79
C CYS A 150 -10.11 18.96 -13.45
N SER A 151 -10.51 19.86 -12.56
CA SER A 151 -9.90 19.97 -11.22
C SER A 151 -9.94 18.67 -10.40
N ILE A 152 -10.96 17.82 -10.57
CA ILE A 152 -11.02 16.49 -9.91
C ILE A 152 -9.89 15.61 -10.45
N ARG A 153 -9.71 15.57 -11.77
CA ARG A 153 -8.63 14.81 -12.44
C ARG A 153 -7.24 15.34 -12.06
N GLY A 154 -7.11 16.65 -11.84
CA GLY A 154 -5.88 17.27 -11.34
C GLY A 154 -5.50 16.87 -9.91
N TYR A 155 -6.47 16.70 -9.00
CA TYR A 155 -6.18 16.10 -7.69
C TYR A 155 -5.90 14.61 -7.79
N PHE A 156 -6.61 13.92 -8.68
CA PHE A 156 -6.46 12.48 -8.87
C PHE A 156 -5.08 12.12 -9.44
N SER A 157 -4.58 12.89 -10.40
CA SER A 157 -3.22 12.72 -10.94
C SER A 157 -2.15 12.91 -9.87
N ARG A 158 -2.37 13.84 -8.94
CA ARG A 158 -1.47 14.03 -7.79
C ARG A 158 -1.47 12.79 -6.89
N PHE A 159 -2.63 12.19 -6.61
CA PHE A 159 -2.68 10.95 -5.83
C PHE A 159 -1.94 9.82 -6.54
N LEU A 160 -2.18 9.62 -7.84
CA LEU A 160 -1.44 8.62 -8.63
C LEU A 160 0.07 8.88 -8.64
N ALA A 161 0.51 10.12 -8.83
CA ALA A 161 1.92 10.48 -8.81
C ALA A 161 2.58 10.21 -7.47
N LEU A 162 1.94 10.63 -6.37
CA LEU A 162 2.44 10.35 -5.02
C LEU A 162 2.48 8.84 -4.74
N THR A 163 1.51 8.07 -5.22
CA THR A 163 1.49 6.61 -5.09
C THR A 163 2.55 5.91 -5.96
N GLY A 164 2.89 6.43 -7.14
CA GLY A 164 4.04 5.95 -7.90
C GLY A 164 5.36 6.24 -7.17
N LEU A 165 5.47 7.42 -6.55
CA LEU A 165 6.61 7.78 -5.71
C LEU A 165 6.67 6.97 -4.40
N ASP A 166 5.53 6.56 -3.83
CA ASP A 166 5.46 5.62 -2.69
C ASP A 166 6.17 4.31 -3.03
N PHE A 167 5.90 3.78 -4.22
CA PHE A 167 6.51 2.53 -4.68
C PHE A 167 8.04 2.66 -4.79
N ILE A 168 8.55 3.71 -5.44
CA ILE A 168 10.00 3.92 -5.59
C ILE A 168 10.66 4.15 -4.24
N PHE A 169 10.09 5.00 -3.39
CA PHE A 169 10.69 5.31 -2.10
C PHE A 169 10.60 4.13 -1.13
N GLY A 170 9.47 3.40 -1.16
CA GLY A 170 9.25 2.18 -0.39
C GLY A 170 10.21 1.04 -0.78
N HIS A 171 10.59 0.96 -2.06
CA HIS A 171 11.63 0.03 -2.54
C HIS A 171 12.98 0.30 -1.87
N GLU A 172 13.38 1.58 -1.78
CA GLU A 172 14.61 1.96 -1.09
C GLU A 172 14.54 1.76 0.43
N ILE A 173 13.36 1.98 1.05
CA ILE A 173 13.15 1.62 2.45
C ILE A 173 13.35 0.10 2.63
N ALA A 174 12.78 -0.73 1.76
CA ALA A 174 12.89 -2.18 1.83
C ALA A 174 14.34 -2.67 1.74
N HIS A 175 15.17 -2.07 0.86
CA HIS A 175 16.61 -2.37 0.83
C HIS A 175 17.30 -2.17 2.17
N ILE A 176 16.91 -1.14 2.94
CA ILE A 176 17.46 -0.88 4.27
C ILE A 176 16.86 -1.87 5.28
N THR A 177 15.53 -1.96 5.34
CA THR A 177 14.83 -2.67 6.41
C THR A 177 14.89 -4.18 6.28
N HIS A 178 15.05 -4.73 5.07
CA HIS A 178 15.21 -6.17 4.86
C HIS A 178 16.68 -6.62 4.88
N GLY A 179 17.62 -5.69 5.10
CA GLY A 179 19.03 -6.02 5.31
C GLY A 179 19.87 -6.18 4.03
N HIS A 180 19.35 -5.78 2.86
CA HIS A 180 20.02 -5.95 1.55
C HIS A 180 21.38 -5.24 1.54
N LEU A 181 21.41 -4.01 2.06
CA LEU A 181 22.63 -3.20 2.13
C LEU A 181 23.69 -3.80 3.07
N GLY A 182 23.28 -4.57 4.09
CA GLY A 182 24.20 -5.29 4.98
C GLY A 182 24.94 -6.41 4.24
N ILE A 183 24.24 -7.14 3.38
CA ILE A 183 24.84 -8.18 2.53
C ILE A 183 25.80 -7.55 1.52
N LEU A 184 25.38 -6.48 0.83
CA LEU A 184 26.24 -5.78 -0.13
C LEU A 184 27.54 -5.29 0.54
N ARG A 185 27.46 -4.70 1.74
CA ARG A 185 28.64 -4.30 2.52
C ARG A 185 29.55 -5.47 2.87
N LYS A 186 29.02 -6.66 3.17
CA LYS A 186 29.85 -7.87 3.38
C LYS A 186 30.61 -8.26 2.10
N THR A 187 30.05 -8.06 0.91
CA THR A 187 30.77 -8.34 -0.35
C THR A 187 31.92 -7.36 -0.63
N GLU A 188 31.83 -6.15 -0.08
CA GLU A 188 32.82 -5.08 -0.25
C GLU A 188 33.78 -4.96 0.96
N HIS A 189 33.70 -5.89 1.92
CA HIS A 189 34.46 -5.82 3.17
C HIS A 189 35.99 -5.77 2.92
N PHE A 190 36.70 -4.86 3.61
CA PHE A 190 38.15 -4.67 3.38
C PHE A 190 38.99 -5.90 3.76
N ASP A 191 38.64 -6.57 4.87
CA ASP A 191 39.25 -7.84 5.30
C ASP A 191 38.79 -9.01 4.41
N PRO A 192 39.69 -9.65 3.64
CA PRO A 192 39.34 -10.77 2.76
C PRO A 192 38.75 -11.98 3.50
N GLN A 193 39.07 -12.19 4.78
CA GLN A 193 38.55 -13.32 5.55
C GLN A 193 37.08 -13.13 5.97
N LYS A 194 36.64 -11.87 6.05
CA LYS A 194 35.25 -11.49 6.37
C LYS A 194 34.43 -11.15 5.13
N ARG A 195 35.08 -11.12 3.96
CA ARG A 195 34.45 -10.73 2.69
C ARG A 195 33.59 -11.88 2.17
N ARG A 196 32.31 -11.59 1.95
CA ARG A 196 31.39 -12.48 1.23
C ARG A 196 31.78 -12.50 -0.26
N PRO A 197 31.71 -13.65 -0.97
CA PRO A 197 31.76 -13.66 -2.43
C PRO A 197 30.76 -12.67 -3.04
N LYS A 198 31.05 -12.15 -4.23
CA LYS A 198 30.07 -11.31 -4.95
C LYS A 198 28.77 -12.08 -5.15
N LEU A 199 27.65 -11.38 -5.01
CA LEU A 199 26.34 -11.95 -5.29
C LEU A 199 26.28 -12.44 -6.74
N SER A 200 25.68 -13.60 -6.92
CA SER A 200 25.22 -14.08 -8.20
C SER A 200 24.10 -13.17 -8.75
N ARG A 201 23.80 -13.30 -10.04
CA ARG A 201 22.69 -12.56 -10.66
C ARG A 201 21.34 -12.94 -10.05
N LEU A 202 21.11 -14.23 -9.79
CA LEU A 202 19.88 -14.70 -9.15
C LEU A 202 19.72 -14.12 -7.74
N GLU A 203 20.79 -14.07 -6.96
CA GLU A 203 20.77 -13.40 -5.65
C GLU A 203 20.49 -11.91 -5.78
N THR A 204 21.08 -11.23 -6.77
CA THR A 204 20.79 -9.80 -6.99
C THR A 204 19.32 -9.60 -7.37
N HIS A 205 18.78 -10.40 -8.28
CA HIS A 205 17.36 -10.35 -8.65
C HIS A 205 16.46 -10.67 -7.45
N ALA A 206 16.85 -11.61 -6.59
CA ALA A 206 16.11 -11.94 -5.37
C ALA A 206 15.98 -10.73 -4.43
N LEU A 207 17.09 -10.00 -4.20
CA LEU A 207 17.07 -8.79 -3.36
C LEU A 207 16.20 -7.69 -3.96
N GLU A 208 16.26 -7.48 -5.27
CA GLU A 208 15.47 -6.45 -5.97
C GLU A 208 13.96 -6.77 -5.96
N LEU A 209 13.58 -8.05 -6.12
CA LEU A 209 12.19 -8.47 -6.05
C LEU A 209 11.63 -8.47 -4.62
N ASP A 210 12.45 -8.82 -3.64
CA ASP A 210 12.06 -8.66 -2.24
C ASP A 210 11.85 -7.17 -1.89
N ALA A 211 12.68 -6.28 -2.44
CA ALA A 211 12.47 -4.83 -2.34
C ALA A 211 11.19 -4.37 -3.05
N ASP A 212 10.82 -4.92 -4.21
CA ASP A 212 9.53 -4.65 -4.88
C ASP A 212 8.32 -5.15 -4.07
N GLY A 213 8.45 -6.31 -3.41
CA GLY A 213 7.46 -6.82 -2.47
C GLY A 213 7.28 -5.88 -1.27
N GLY A 214 8.39 -5.42 -0.69
CA GLY A 214 8.42 -4.41 0.36
C GLY A 214 7.79 -3.07 -0.09
N ALA A 215 8.14 -2.58 -1.28
CA ALA A 215 7.57 -1.39 -1.89
C ALA A 215 6.03 -1.47 -2.03
N THR A 216 5.53 -2.63 -2.42
CA THR A 216 4.09 -2.88 -2.52
C THR A 216 3.43 -2.82 -1.16
N LYS A 217 4.02 -3.46 -0.13
CA LYS A 217 3.54 -3.37 1.26
C LYS A 217 3.49 -1.91 1.74
N TRP A 218 4.56 -1.15 1.49
CA TRP A 218 4.66 0.27 1.84
C TRP A 218 3.57 1.12 1.18
N THR A 219 3.37 0.93 -0.13
CA THR A 219 2.35 1.64 -0.91
C THR A 219 0.95 1.37 -0.38
N LEU A 220 0.62 0.10 -0.12
CA LEU A 220 -0.69 -0.30 0.40
C LEU A 220 -0.91 0.17 1.85
N GLU A 221 0.11 0.09 2.70
CA GLU A 221 0.05 0.56 4.08
C GLU A 221 -0.17 2.07 4.16
N TYR A 222 0.56 2.85 3.35
CA TYR A 222 0.36 4.29 3.27
C TYR A 222 -1.05 4.65 2.78
N ALA A 223 -1.51 4.02 1.70
CA ALA A 223 -2.87 4.22 1.18
C ALA A 223 -3.93 3.91 2.24
N ASN A 224 -3.75 2.83 3.01
CA ASN A 224 -4.63 2.48 4.12
C ASN A 224 -4.61 3.52 5.26
N ARG A 225 -3.45 4.10 5.57
CA ARG A 225 -3.35 5.19 6.57
C ARG A 225 -4.09 6.44 6.13
N VAL A 226 -3.94 6.84 4.86
CA VAL A 226 -4.70 7.97 4.29
C VAL A 226 -6.21 7.73 4.42
N ARG A 227 -6.68 6.51 4.13
CA ARG A 227 -8.08 6.11 4.34
C ARG A 227 -8.52 6.26 5.79
N ASN A 228 -7.70 5.79 6.73
CA ASN A 228 -8.02 5.85 8.17
C ASN A 228 -7.99 7.28 8.73
N TRP A 229 -7.30 8.20 8.06
CA TRP A 229 -7.31 9.62 8.39
C TRP A 229 -8.50 10.39 7.81
N ARG A 230 -9.47 9.72 7.15
CA ARG A 230 -10.68 10.35 6.61
C ARG A 230 -11.33 11.37 7.56
N HIS A 231 -11.48 11.02 8.84
CA HIS A 231 -12.07 11.89 9.86
C HIS A 231 -11.25 13.15 10.20
N LYS A 232 -9.96 13.18 9.87
CA LYS A 232 -9.05 14.31 10.07
C LYS A 232 -8.86 15.15 8.81
N LEU A 233 -9.35 14.68 7.67
CA LEU A 233 -9.16 15.31 6.37
C LEU A 233 -10.46 15.99 5.92
N PRO A 234 -10.40 17.13 5.22
CA PRO A 234 -11.57 17.84 4.73
C PRO A 234 -12.14 17.17 3.45
N VAL A 235 -12.37 15.85 3.50
CA VAL A 235 -12.67 15.00 2.31
C VAL A 235 -14.15 14.71 2.11
N GLU A 236 -15.02 15.14 3.03
CA GLU A 236 -16.48 15.05 2.87
C GLU A 236 -17.06 16.23 2.07
N ALA A 237 -16.28 17.30 1.87
CA ALA A 237 -16.72 18.42 1.07
C ALA A 237 -16.98 18.00 -0.39
N ASN A 238 -17.97 18.63 -1.04
CA ASN A 238 -18.26 18.45 -2.47
C ASN A 238 -17.37 19.35 -3.35
N ASN A 239 -16.15 19.65 -2.90
CA ASN A 239 -15.14 20.30 -3.71
C ASN A 239 -14.31 19.24 -4.46
N SER A 240 -13.50 19.68 -5.42
CA SER A 240 -12.75 18.77 -6.29
C SER A 240 -11.78 17.84 -5.56
N LEU A 241 -11.19 18.32 -4.46
CA LEU A 241 -10.31 17.51 -3.60
C LEU A 241 -11.08 16.39 -2.91
N GLY A 242 -12.21 16.71 -2.26
CA GLY A 242 -13.04 15.72 -1.57
C GLY A 242 -13.61 14.67 -2.53
N ILE A 243 -14.07 15.09 -3.71
CA ILE A 243 -14.55 14.16 -4.75
C ILE A 243 -13.41 13.25 -5.22
N SER A 244 -12.26 13.82 -5.60
CA SER A 244 -11.11 13.04 -6.04
C SER A 244 -10.60 12.07 -4.97
N TRP A 245 -10.60 12.49 -3.70
CA TRP A 245 -10.17 11.64 -2.60
C TRP A 245 -11.12 10.45 -2.44
N ARG A 246 -12.44 10.67 -2.51
CA ARG A 246 -13.42 9.59 -2.40
C ARG A 246 -13.34 8.62 -3.59
N GLU A 247 -13.09 9.11 -4.80
CA GLU A 247 -12.87 8.24 -5.96
C GLU A 247 -11.67 7.33 -5.77
N PHE A 248 -10.56 7.84 -5.21
CA PHE A 248 -9.34 7.08 -5.02
C PHE A 248 -9.40 6.15 -3.81
N TYR A 249 -9.78 6.68 -2.63
CA TYR A 249 -9.55 6.07 -1.33
C TYR A 249 -10.80 5.48 -0.65
N ALA A 250 -12.02 5.89 -1.02
CA ALA A 250 -13.20 5.47 -0.25
C ALA A 250 -13.46 3.95 -0.33
N ASN A 251 -13.23 3.36 -1.50
CA ASN A 251 -13.40 1.93 -1.73
C ASN A 251 -12.03 1.23 -1.74
N GLU A 252 -11.86 0.22 -0.88
CA GLU A 252 -10.59 -0.50 -0.72
C GLU A 252 -10.11 -1.18 -2.00
N ARG A 253 -11.02 -1.87 -2.69
CA ARG A 253 -10.70 -2.59 -3.93
C ARG A 253 -10.30 -1.61 -5.05
N LYS A 254 -10.98 -0.46 -5.14
CA LYS A 254 -10.57 0.65 -6.04
C LYS A 254 -9.21 1.23 -5.62
N THR A 255 -8.97 1.42 -4.33
CA THR A 255 -7.68 1.94 -3.82
C THR A 255 -6.53 1.02 -4.23
N ILE A 256 -6.68 -0.29 -3.98
CA ILE A 256 -5.67 -1.29 -4.35
C ILE A 256 -5.45 -1.32 -5.86
N ARG A 257 -6.53 -1.22 -6.66
CA ARG A 257 -6.42 -1.08 -8.13
C ARG A 257 -5.59 0.13 -8.54
N TYR A 258 -5.82 1.31 -7.95
CA TYR A 258 -5.06 2.51 -8.30
C TYR A 258 -3.63 2.47 -7.78
N CYS A 259 -3.38 1.81 -6.64
CA CYS A 259 -2.02 1.52 -6.20
C CYS A 259 -1.30 0.60 -7.19
N PHE A 260 -1.96 -0.48 -7.64
CA PHE A 260 -1.42 -1.35 -8.69
C PHE A 260 -1.12 -0.56 -9.96
N PHE A 261 -2.08 0.23 -10.45
CA PHE A 261 -1.93 1.06 -11.64
C PHE A 261 -0.70 1.98 -11.55
N ALA A 262 -0.52 2.67 -10.42
CA ALA A 262 0.60 3.58 -10.22
C ALA A 262 1.96 2.86 -10.12
N SER A 263 2.03 1.78 -9.34
CA SER A 263 3.25 0.96 -9.19
C SER A 263 3.64 0.29 -10.51
N TYR A 264 2.66 -0.26 -11.24
CA TYR A 264 2.87 -0.93 -12.52
C TYR A 264 3.43 0.04 -13.56
N LEU A 265 2.80 1.20 -13.72
CA LEU A 265 3.25 2.21 -14.69
C LEU A 265 4.64 2.77 -14.35
N THR A 266 5.01 2.74 -13.08
CA THR A 266 6.34 3.13 -12.63
C THR A 266 7.44 2.17 -13.07
N LEU A 267 7.15 0.87 -13.11
CA LEU A 267 8.03 -0.10 -13.73
C LEU A 267 7.98 0.01 -15.25
N ARG A 268 6.77 0.15 -15.81
CA ARG A 268 6.53 0.16 -17.26
C ARG A 268 7.23 1.32 -17.97
N MET A 269 7.33 2.49 -17.35
CA MET A 269 7.98 3.67 -17.96
C MET A 269 9.48 3.45 -18.28
N THR A 270 10.11 2.42 -17.68
CA THR A 270 11.53 2.10 -17.89
C THR A 270 11.79 1.00 -18.92
N SER A 271 10.75 0.44 -19.56
CA SER A 271 10.91 -0.62 -20.57
C SER A 271 9.82 -0.58 -21.64
N ALA A 272 10.20 -0.71 -22.90
CA ALA A 272 9.26 -0.81 -24.03
C ALA A 272 8.86 -2.25 -24.39
N ASP A 273 9.59 -3.26 -23.89
CA ASP A 273 9.63 -4.59 -24.51
C ASP A 273 8.93 -5.73 -23.72
N SER A 274 8.73 -6.87 -24.39
CA SER A 274 8.29 -8.14 -23.80
C SER A 274 9.35 -8.78 -22.90
N TRP A 275 8.96 -9.66 -21.97
CA TRP A 275 9.92 -10.39 -21.15
C TRP A 275 10.58 -11.52 -21.94
N ASP A 276 11.91 -11.59 -21.89
CA ASP A 276 12.71 -12.71 -22.41
C ASP A 276 13.66 -13.26 -21.33
N ARG A 277 13.62 -14.58 -21.14
CA ARG A 277 14.42 -15.25 -20.12
C ARG A 277 15.92 -15.18 -20.41
N VAL A 278 16.32 -15.31 -21.68
CA VAL A 278 17.74 -15.29 -22.04
C VAL A 278 18.33 -13.91 -21.77
N ALA A 279 17.65 -12.85 -22.19
CA ALA A 279 18.01 -11.48 -21.86
C ALA A 279 18.08 -11.28 -20.33
N GLN A 280 17.07 -11.74 -19.58
CA GLN A 280 17.03 -11.62 -18.12
C GLN A 280 18.24 -12.25 -17.43
N GLN A 281 18.74 -13.39 -17.91
CA GLN A 281 19.88 -14.09 -17.32
C GLN A 281 21.23 -13.38 -17.56
N THR A 282 21.29 -12.45 -18.52
CA THR A 282 22.53 -11.72 -18.88
C THR A 282 22.73 -10.43 -18.09
N VAL A 283 21.65 -9.82 -17.59
CA VAL A 283 21.68 -8.56 -16.84
C VAL A 283 21.82 -8.80 -15.34
N SER A 284 22.35 -7.82 -14.61
CA SER A 284 22.49 -7.89 -13.15
C SER A 284 21.25 -7.43 -12.39
N GLN A 285 20.43 -6.60 -13.03
CA GLN A 285 19.22 -6.01 -12.47
C GLN A 285 18.01 -6.65 -13.16
N PRO A 286 16.94 -6.99 -12.42
CA PRO A 286 15.76 -7.58 -13.03
C PRO A 286 15.16 -6.62 -14.07
N LEU A 287 14.88 -7.15 -15.26
CA LEU A 287 14.29 -6.36 -16.33
C LEU A 287 12.88 -5.91 -15.90
N PRO A 288 12.43 -4.69 -16.25
CA PRO A 288 11.12 -4.21 -15.81
C PRO A 288 9.95 -5.15 -16.17
N PRO A 289 9.92 -5.84 -17.33
CA PRO A 289 8.94 -6.89 -17.63
C PRO A 289 8.85 -8.02 -16.59
N TYR A 290 9.99 -8.43 -16.03
CA TYR A 290 10.02 -9.44 -14.97
C TYR A 290 9.40 -8.88 -13.69
N ARG A 291 9.85 -7.69 -13.28
CA ARG A 291 9.35 -6.97 -12.09
C ARG A 291 7.85 -6.73 -12.17
N MET A 292 7.32 -6.38 -13.35
CA MET A 292 5.89 -6.21 -13.60
C MET A 292 5.10 -7.51 -13.42
N GLY A 293 5.59 -8.64 -13.96
CA GLY A 293 4.98 -9.95 -13.73
C GLY A 293 4.96 -10.34 -12.25
N MET A 294 6.02 -10.02 -11.52
CA MET A 294 6.11 -10.24 -10.08
C MET A 294 5.17 -9.33 -9.28
N LEU A 295 5.07 -8.05 -9.65
CA LEU A 295 4.11 -7.11 -9.07
C LEU A 295 2.67 -7.65 -9.18
N MET A 296 2.32 -8.24 -10.31
CA MET A 296 1.01 -8.86 -10.49
C MET A 296 0.76 -9.99 -9.48
N GLN A 297 1.75 -10.86 -9.23
CA GLN A 297 1.65 -11.94 -8.24
C GLN A 297 1.49 -11.40 -6.82
N VAL A 298 2.25 -10.35 -6.46
CA VAL A 298 2.17 -9.72 -5.14
C VAL A 298 0.78 -9.11 -4.91
N TYR A 299 0.24 -8.38 -5.88
CA TYR A 299 -1.12 -7.81 -5.78
C TYR A 299 -2.21 -8.88 -5.79
N ALA A 300 -2.05 -9.99 -6.53
CA ALA A 300 -2.99 -11.11 -6.48
C ALA A 300 -3.01 -11.72 -5.08
N SER A 301 -1.83 -11.91 -4.47
CA SER A 301 -1.70 -12.38 -3.08
C SER A 301 -2.35 -11.42 -2.08
N ALA A 302 -2.16 -10.12 -2.26
CA ALA A 302 -2.82 -9.10 -1.44
C ALA A 302 -4.35 -9.17 -1.56
N LEU A 303 -4.89 -9.37 -2.77
CA LEU A 303 -6.34 -9.54 -2.95
C LEU A 303 -6.90 -10.79 -2.28
N MET A 304 -6.16 -11.91 -2.34
CA MET A 304 -6.53 -13.13 -1.64
C MET A 304 -6.58 -12.89 -0.12
N GLN A 305 -5.61 -12.17 0.43
CA GLN A 305 -5.53 -11.89 1.87
C GLN A 305 -6.57 -10.87 2.36
N PHE A 306 -6.86 -9.82 1.57
CA PHE A 306 -7.75 -8.74 2.00
C PHE A 306 -9.23 -8.99 1.69
N PHE A 307 -9.54 -9.83 0.71
CA PHE A 307 -10.91 -10.04 0.24
C PHE A 307 -11.30 -11.51 0.11
N ASP A 308 -10.49 -12.43 0.64
CA ASP A 308 -10.72 -13.89 0.62
C ASP A 308 -11.05 -14.43 -0.79
N LEU A 309 -10.46 -13.83 -1.84
CA LEU A 309 -10.64 -14.27 -3.21
C LEU A 309 -9.92 -15.60 -3.45
N SER A 310 -10.47 -16.44 -4.33
CA SER A 310 -9.73 -17.59 -4.84
C SER A 310 -8.51 -17.14 -5.66
N PRO A 311 -7.46 -17.98 -5.78
CA PRO A 311 -6.31 -17.66 -6.63
C PRO A 311 -6.70 -17.26 -8.06
N GLU A 312 -7.68 -17.95 -8.65
CA GLU A 312 -8.16 -17.68 -10.01
C GLU A 312 -8.88 -16.33 -10.11
N GLN A 313 -9.70 -16.00 -9.10
CA GLN A 313 -10.40 -14.71 -9.04
C GLN A 313 -9.43 -13.55 -8.87
N ALA A 314 -8.45 -13.69 -7.97
CA ALA A 314 -7.43 -12.68 -7.75
C ALA A 314 -6.56 -12.47 -9.00
N GLN A 315 -6.10 -13.55 -9.63
CA GLN A 315 -5.30 -13.50 -10.85
C GLN A 315 -6.08 -12.88 -12.02
N SER A 316 -7.34 -13.28 -12.20
CA SER A 316 -8.23 -12.71 -13.24
C SER A 316 -8.39 -11.20 -13.05
N GLN A 317 -8.59 -10.77 -11.80
CA GLN A 317 -8.73 -9.35 -11.50
C GLN A 317 -7.46 -8.54 -11.75
N VAL A 318 -6.30 -9.00 -11.27
CA VAL A 318 -5.03 -8.30 -11.51
C VAL A 318 -4.69 -8.28 -13.00
N SER A 319 -5.03 -9.34 -13.73
CA SER A 319 -4.86 -9.37 -15.19
C SER A 319 -5.71 -8.30 -15.87
N ALA A 320 -6.96 -8.08 -15.43
CA ALA A 320 -7.79 -7.00 -15.93
C ALA A 320 -7.20 -5.61 -15.63
N TRP A 321 -6.62 -5.41 -14.44
CA TRP A 321 -5.94 -4.16 -14.08
C TRP A 321 -4.66 -3.93 -14.88
N CYS A 322 -3.91 -5.00 -15.19
CA CYS A 322 -2.74 -4.95 -16.06
C CYS A 322 -3.13 -4.50 -17.47
N ILE A 323 -4.19 -5.09 -18.05
CA ILE A 323 -4.71 -4.70 -19.37
C ILE A 323 -5.14 -3.23 -19.38
N GLU A 324 -5.83 -2.76 -18.34
CA GLU A 324 -6.19 -1.35 -18.21
C GLU A 324 -4.95 -0.43 -18.13
N SER A 325 -3.93 -0.84 -17.37
CA SER A 325 -2.69 -0.07 -17.20
C SER A 325 -1.90 0.00 -18.51
N GLU A 326 -1.82 -1.10 -19.25
CA GLU A 326 -1.21 -1.13 -20.59
C GLU A 326 -2.01 -0.31 -21.60
N GLN A 327 -3.34 -0.31 -21.53
CA GLN A 327 -4.16 0.54 -22.40
C GLN A 327 -3.94 2.02 -22.08
N ALA A 328 -3.82 2.37 -20.80
CA ALA A 328 -3.48 3.73 -20.39
C ALA A 328 -2.08 4.14 -20.86
N HIS A 329 -1.10 3.25 -20.75
CA HIS A 329 0.24 3.47 -21.29
C HIS A 329 0.23 3.65 -22.81
N ALA A 330 -0.48 2.78 -23.53
CA ALA A 330 -0.64 2.88 -24.98
C ALA A 330 -1.33 4.19 -25.39
N ASN A 331 -2.36 4.61 -24.66
CA ASN A 331 -3.07 5.88 -24.89
C ASN A 331 -2.24 7.11 -24.51
N LEU A 332 -1.27 6.96 -23.60
CA LEU A 332 -0.30 8.02 -23.30
C LEU A 332 0.69 8.20 -24.45
N LEU A 333 1.14 7.09 -25.07
CA LEU A 333 2.05 7.13 -26.21
C LEU A 333 1.35 7.54 -27.53
N ASP A 334 0.15 7.00 -27.75
CA ASP A 334 -0.75 7.38 -28.83
C ASP A 334 -1.92 8.17 -28.25
N GLU A 335 -1.67 9.48 -28.10
CA GLU A 335 -2.65 10.40 -27.52
C GLU A 335 -3.96 10.50 -28.32
N SER A 336 -4.11 9.87 -29.49
CA SER A 336 -5.46 9.69 -30.07
C SER A 336 -6.39 8.88 -29.16
N GLY A 337 -5.85 8.21 -28.14
CA GLY A 337 -6.54 7.26 -27.28
C GLY A 337 -6.81 5.93 -27.98
N LYS A 338 -6.12 5.68 -29.10
CA LYS A 338 -6.22 4.45 -29.90
C LYS A 338 -4.92 3.65 -29.89
N GLY A 339 -4.09 3.84 -28.88
CA GLY A 339 -2.86 3.09 -28.75
C GLY A 339 -3.12 1.60 -28.76
N GLU A 340 -2.40 0.89 -29.62
CA GLU A 340 -2.57 -0.55 -29.78
C GLU A 340 -1.93 -1.31 -28.61
N LEU A 341 -2.75 -2.12 -27.94
CA LEU A 341 -2.28 -3.04 -26.90
C LEU A 341 -1.37 -4.10 -27.49
N GLN A 342 -0.16 -4.21 -26.92
CA GLN A 342 0.77 -5.29 -27.24
C GLN A 342 0.41 -6.54 -26.43
N LEU A 343 -0.72 -7.19 -26.75
CA LEU A 343 -1.24 -8.36 -26.02
C LEU A 343 -0.22 -9.49 -25.86
N ASN A 344 0.67 -9.67 -26.85
CA ASN A 344 1.74 -10.66 -26.77
C ASN A 344 2.78 -10.32 -25.69
N ALA A 345 3.11 -9.05 -25.52
CA ALA A 345 3.99 -8.60 -24.44
C ALA A 345 3.33 -8.85 -23.07
N ILE A 346 2.04 -8.52 -22.94
CA ILE A 346 1.25 -8.77 -21.71
C ILE A 346 1.23 -10.26 -21.37
N ALA A 347 0.99 -11.12 -22.36
CA ALA A 347 0.97 -12.57 -22.16
C ALA A 347 2.34 -13.12 -21.69
N SER A 348 3.44 -12.52 -22.14
CA SER A 348 4.80 -12.91 -21.72
C SER A 348 5.03 -12.68 -20.22
N PHE A 349 4.46 -11.62 -19.64
CA PHE A 349 4.59 -11.31 -18.22
C PHE A 349 3.82 -12.31 -17.34
N ILE A 350 2.66 -12.77 -17.82
CA ILE A 350 1.75 -13.65 -17.10
C ILE A 350 2.23 -15.10 -17.11
N THR A 351 2.72 -15.57 -18.26
CA THR A 351 2.99 -17.00 -18.49
C THR A 351 4.47 -17.35 -18.45
N GLY A 352 5.36 -16.43 -18.84
CA GLY A 352 6.79 -16.72 -18.96
C GLY A 352 7.55 -16.67 -17.64
N VAL A 353 7.09 -15.84 -16.71
CA VAL A 353 7.84 -15.47 -15.50
C VAL A 353 7.94 -16.60 -14.47
N GLY A 354 6.94 -17.48 -14.38
CA GLY A 354 6.80 -18.46 -13.29
C GLY A 354 8.03 -19.35 -13.07
N ASN A 355 8.55 -19.97 -14.12
CA ASN A 355 9.69 -20.90 -14.01
C ASN A 355 10.99 -20.20 -13.58
N TYR A 356 11.21 -18.96 -14.01
CA TYR A 356 12.38 -18.20 -13.59
C TYR A 356 12.24 -17.70 -12.15
N ASN A 357 11.00 -17.42 -11.72
CA ASN A 357 10.73 -16.99 -10.36
C ASN A 357 11.05 -18.05 -9.31
N GLU A 358 10.84 -19.34 -9.61
CA GLU A 358 11.25 -20.43 -8.71
C GLU A 358 12.76 -20.43 -8.43
N GLU A 359 13.58 -20.14 -9.44
CA GLU A 359 15.04 -20.02 -9.29
C GLU A 359 15.43 -18.82 -8.42
N VAL A 360 14.74 -17.69 -8.60
CA VAL A 360 14.98 -16.48 -7.82
C VAL A 360 14.51 -16.64 -6.37
N ASN A 361 13.36 -17.28 -6.14
CA ASN A 361 12.88 -17.62 -4.80
C ASN A 361 13.85 -18.56 -4.08
N SER A 362 14.38 -19.58 -4.78
CA SER A 362 15.41 -20.46 -4.22
C SER A 362 16.67 -19.69 -3.83
N ALA A 363 17.09 -18.71 -4.65
CA ALA A 363 18.21 -17.84 -4.30
C ALA A 363 17.89 -16.95 -3.08
N HIS A 364 16.67 -16.44 -2.96
CA HIS A 364 16.22 -15.68 -1.81
C HIS A 364 16.26 -16.52 -0.52
N GLU A 365 15.78 -17.76 -0.56
CA GLU A 365 15.79 -18.70 0.58
C GLU A 365 17.21 -18.97 1.09
N ILE A 366 18.19 -19.07 0.18
CA ILE A 366 19.61 -19.21 0.54
C ILE A 366 20.10 -17.97 1.30
N LEU A 367 19.66 -16.78 0.91
CA LEU A 367 20.03 -15.51 1.55
C LEU A 367 19.29 -15.24 2.85
N ALA A 368 18.13 -15.87 3.08
CA ALA A 368 17.20 -15.52 4.15
C ALA A 368 17.86 -15.43 5.54
N LYS A 369 18.76 -16.37 5.87
CA LYS A 369 19.50 -16.34 7.13
C LYS A 369 20.42 -15.14 7.23
N GLU A 370 21.20 -14.84 6.18
CA GLU A 370 22.10 -13.68 6.17
C GLU A 370 21.34 -12.36 6.18
N LEU A 371 20.21 -12.29 5.48
CA LEU A 371 19.31 -11.14 5.49
C LEU A 371 18.81 -10.85 6.90
N SER A 372 18.37 -11.88 7.63
CA SER A 372 17.86 -11.74 9.00
C SER A 372 18.87 -11.14 10.00
N GLU A 373 20.18 -11.26 9.73
CA GLU A 373 21.23 -10.65 10.58
C GLU A 373 21.26 -9.12 10.47
N PHE A 374 20.76 -8.58 9.36
CA PHE A 374 20.80 -7.15 9.03
C PHE A 374 19.42 -6.51 8.94
N ALA A 375 18.37 -7.32 8.81
CA ALA A 375 16.99 -6.86 8.76
C ALA A 375 16.64 -6.10 10.05
N MET A 376 15.89 -5.02 9.88
CA MET A 376 15.36 -4.24 10.97
C MET A 376 14.03 -4.83 11.40
N GLY A 377 13.93 -5.25 12.66
CA GLY A 377 12.66 -5.67 13.22
C GLY A 377 11.65 -4.52 13.19
N GLU A 378 10.37 -4.84 12.99
CA GLU A 378 9.31 -3.89 13.30
C GLU A 378 9.32 -3.66 14.82
N THR A 379 9.45 -2.40 15.22
CA THR A 379 9.49 -2.02 16.63
C THR A 379 8.10 -2.26 17.22
N SER A 380 8.07 -2.96 18.35
CA SER A 380 6.87 -3.38 19.10
C SER A 380 5.89 -2.24 19.48
N ARG A 381 6.20 -0.96 19.17
CA ARG A 381 5.23 0.13 19.28
C ARG A 381 4.05 0.00 18.32
N MET A 382 4.15 -0.87 17.32
CA MET A 382 3.00 -1.38 16.56
C MET A 382 2.73 -2.86 16.84
N THR A 383 2.69 -3.30 18.09
CA THR A 383 1.91 -4.49 18.45
C THR A 383 0.44 -4.17 18.28
N HIS A 384 -0.09 -4.28 17.07
CA HIS A 384 -1.37 -4.93 16.82
C HIS A 384 -1.38 -5.33 15.34
N PRO A 385 -1.55 -6.61 14.95
CA PRO A 385 -2.32 -6.87 13.73
C PRO A 385 -3.59 -6.04 13.90
N ARG A 386 -3.84 -5.09 12.99
CA ARG A 386 -4.90 -4.05 13.03
C ARG A 386 -5.88 -4.29 14.18
N PRO A 387 -6.04 -3.39 15.18
CA PRO A 387 -7.13 -3.54 16.14
C PRO A 387 -8.39 -3.69 15.30
N ARG A 388 -9.06 -4.85 15.39
CA ARG A 388 -10.40 -4.99 14.81
C ARG A 388 -11.15 -3.77 15.35
N THR A 389 -11.74 -2.94 14.50
CA THR A 389 -12.48 -1.76 14.99
C THR A 389 -13.86 -2.18 15.50
N CYS A 390 -14.31 -3.36 15.08
CA CYS A 390 -15.50 -4.05 15.51
C CYS A 390 -15.40 -5.54 15.17
N ASP A 391 -16.14 -6.38 15.89
CA ASP A 391 -16.34 -7.79 15.55
C ASP A 391 -17.69 -8.27 16.11
N TYR A 392 -18.06 -9.53 15.86
CA TYR A 392 -19.27 -10.12 16.43
C TYR A 392 -19.10 -11.61 16.74
N VAL A 393 -19.99 -12.13 17.59
CA VAL A 393 -20.11 -13.56 17.90
C VAL A 393 -21.58 -13.98 17.88
N VAL A 394 -21.83 -15.22 17.47
CA VAL A 394 -23.15 -15.84 17.57
C VAL A 394 -23.12 -16.88 18.67
N LEU A 395 -24.09 -16.80 19.57
CA LEU A 395 -24.21 -17.61 20.77
C LEU A 395 -25.50 -18.41 20.73
N LYS A 396 -25.43 -19.66 21.18
CA LYS A 396 -26.57 -20.58 21.35
C LYS A 396 -26.67 -21.02 22.80
N GLY A 397 -27.84 -20.94 23.41
CA GLY A 397 -28.06 -21.31 24.81
C GLY A 397 -29.45 -21.88 25.05
N LEU A 398 -29.74 -22.26 26.29
CA LEU A 398 -31.05 -22.77 26.71
C LEU A 398 -31.69 -21.82 27.74
N GLN A 399 -32.80 -21.19 27.35
CA GLN A 399 -33.62 -20.37 28.24
C GLN A 399 -34.89 -21.16 28.58
N ARG A 400 -35.05 -21.57 29.84
CA ARG A 400 -36.21 -22.38 30.31
C ARG A 400 -36.49 -23.64 29.47
N GLY A 401 -35.43 -24.27 28.95
CA GLY A 401 -35.52 -25.48 28.12
C GLY A 401 -35.78 -25.24 26.63
N VAL A 402 -35.84 -23.98 26.19
CA VAL A 402 -35.98 -23.60 24.77
C VAL A 402 -34.67 -23.02 24.26
N GLU A 403 -34.30 -23.35 23.02
CA GLU A 403 -33.10 -22.80 22.38
C GLU A 403 -33.24 -21.28 22.18
N LEU A 404 -32.24 -20.54 22.67
CA LEU A 404 -32.08 -19.11 22.49
C LEU A 404 -30.83 -18.84 21.67
N PHE A 405 -30.96 -17.99 20.66
CA PHE A 405 -29.85 -17.52 19.85
C PHE A 405 -29.62 -16.03 20.07
N VAL A 406 -28.36 -15.66 20.20
CA VAL A 406 -27.94 -14.29 20.48
C VAL A 406 -26.81 -13.91 19.54
N ILE A 407 -26.89 -12.72 18.94
CA ILE A 407 -25.78 -12.11 18.19
C ILE A 407 -25.26 -10.95 19.03
N ILE A 408 -23.98 -10.99 19.42
CA ILE A 408 -23.33 -9.88 20.10
C ILE A 408 -22.35 -9.25 19.12
N GLU A 409 -22.50 -7.96 18.85
CA GLU A 409 -21.47 -7.16 18.20
C GLU A 409 -20.77 -6.27 19.21
N ALA A 410 -19.50 -5.99 18.96
CA ALA A 410 -18.70 -5.04 19.72
C ALA A 410 -17.99 -4.09 18.75
N LYS A 411 -17.94 -2.81 19.09
CA LYS A 411 -17.24 -1.75 18.35
C LYS A 411 -16.50 -0.88 19.36
N HIS A 412 -15.33 -0.36 18.99
CA HIS A 412 -14.73 0.72 19.77
C HIS A 412 -15.64 1.94 19.83
N SER A 413 -15.77 2.54 21.02
CA SER A 413 -16.54 3.76 21.20
C SER A 413 -15.88 4.93 20.46
N ASP A 414 -16.69 5.72 19.78
CA ASP A 414 -16.22 6.93 19.09
C ASP A 414 -15.88 8.06 20.09
N GLU A 415 -16.43 7.99 21.31
CA GLU A 415 -16.28 9.00 22.36
C GLU A 415 -15.21 8.66 23.40
N ASN A 416 -15.00 7.37 23.68
CA ASN A 416 -14.03 6.92 24.66
C ASN A 416 -13.14 5.79 24.11
N PRO A 417 -11.85 6.05 23.84
CA PRO A 417 -10.95 5.04 23.28
C PRO A 417 -10.72 3.82 24.19
N LYS A 418 -11.11 3.89 25.46
CA LYS A 418 -11.06 2.78 26.44
C LYS A 418 -12.36 1.99 26.55
N ALA A 419 -13.41 2.42 25.86
CA ALA A 419 -14.72 1.78 25.92
C ALA A 419 -15.01 1.01 24.63
N LEU A 420 -15.66 -0.13 24.80
CA LEU A 420 -16.35 -0.83 23.73
C LEU A 420 -17.85 -0.54 23.87
N GLU A 421 -18.47 -0.18 22.76
CA GLU A 421 -19.92 -0.17 22.57
C GLU A 421 -20.33 -1.53 22.05
N LEU A 422 -21.15 -2.23 22.82
CA LEU A 422 -21.68 -3.54 22.46
C LEU A 422 -23.17 -3.42 22.19
N GLN A 423 -23.64 -4.26 21.27
CA GLN A 423 -25.04 -4.40 20.98
C GLN A 423 -25.37 -5.89 20.85
N CYS A 424 -26.40 -6.30 21.57
CA CYS A 424 -26.87 -7.68 21.62
C CYS A 424 -28.23 -7.78 20.93
N PHE A 425 -28.39 -8.74 20.03
CA PHE A 425 -29.62 -9.03 19.31
C PHE A 425 -30.09 -10.43 19.67
N PHE A 426 -31.33 -10.57 20.13
CA PHE A 426 -31.91 -11.86 20.47
C PHE A 426 -33.43 -11.84 20.32
N GLN A 427 -34.03 -13.02 20.18
CA GLN A 427 -35.47 -13.16 20.02
C GLN A 427 -36.05 -13.94 21.21
N GLU A 428 -36.94 -13.30 21.96
CA GLU A 428 -37.74 -13.92 23.02
C GLU A 428 -39.19 -14.15 22.54
N HIS A 429 -39.99 -14.80 23.38
CA HIS A 429 -41.41 -15.07 23.07
C HIS A 429 -42.23 -13.80 22.80
N GLU A 430 -41.79 -12.65 23.32
CA GLU A 430 -42.46 -11.36 23.22
C GLU A 430 -41.97 -10.50 22.02
N GLY A 431 -40.93 -10.94 21.30
CA GLY A 431 -40.39 -10.23 20.13
C GLY A 431 -38.87 -10.26 20.02
N ILE A 432 -38.33 -9.49 19.07
CA ILE A 432 -36.88 -9.32 18.87
C ILE A 432 -36.42 -8.07 19.62
N THR A 433 -35.35 -8.23 20.40
CA THR A 433 -34.78 -7.18 21.24
C THR A 433 -33.36 -6.86 20.78
N GLY A 434 -33.06 -5.56 20.68
CA GLY A 434 -31.71 -5.03 20.54
C GLY A 434 -31.31 -4.29 21.81
N LEU A 435 -30.31 -4.79 22.54
CA LEU A 435 -29.86 -4.23 23.81
C LEU A 435 -28.44 -3.66 23.68
N PRO A 436 -28.28 -2.32 23.71
CA PRO A 436 -26.96 -1.71 23.77
C PRO A 436 -26.40 -1.73 25.20
N PHE A 437 -25.10 -1.93 25.33
CA PHE A 437 -24.35 -1.78 26.58
C PHE A 437 -22.89 -1.41 26.31
N SER A 438 -22.15 -1.06 27.35
CA SER A 438 -20.74 -0.67 27.21
C SER A 438 -19.86 -1.40 28.20
N LEU A 439 -18.65 -1.74 27.75
CA LEU A 439 -17.60 -2.29 28.59
C LEU A 439 -16.41 -1.33 28.59
N ILE A 440 -15.81 -1.12 29.75
CA ILE A 440 -14.61 -0.27 29.91
C ILE A 440 -13.49 -1.16 30.42
N PHE A 441 -12.39 -1.21 29.66
CA PHE A 441 -11.22 -2.01 30.02
C PHE A 441 -10.19 -1.16 30.76
N ASP A 442 -9.41 -1.80 31.65
CA ASP A 442 -8.28 -1.16 32.32
C ASP A 442 -7.23 -0.74 31.28
N SER A 443 -6.62 0.42 31.48
CA SER A 443 -5.47 0.90 30.69
C SER A 443 -4.28 -0.06 30.69
N ASN A 444 -4.18 -0.96 31.66
CA ASN A 444 -3.12 -1.96 31.77
C ASN A 444 -3.59 -3.36 31.30
N PHE A 445 -4.74 -3.48 30.63
CA PHE A 445 -5.21 -4.76 30.12
C PHE A 445 -4.28 -5.28 29.02
N GLU A 446 -3.60 -6.41 29.28
CA GLU A 446 -2.75 -7.10 28.32
C GLU A 446 -3.58 -8.17 27.58
N GLY A 447 -4.17 -7.79 26.44
CA GLY A 447 -4.99 -8.70 25.61
C GLY A 447 -5.74 -7.99 24.48
N ASN A 448 -6.45 -8.76 23.63
CA ASN A 448 -7.35 -8.19 22.62
C ASN A 448 -8.71 -7.89 23.27
N VAL A 449 -9.00 -6.61 23.49
CA VAL A 449 -10.22 -6.15 24.15
C VAL A 449 -11.50 -6.60 23.44
N LEU A 450 -11.50 -6.74 22.11
CA LEU A 450 -12.68 -7.23 21.39
C LEU A 450 -12.88 -8.73 21.55
N ASP A 451 -11.81 -9.52 21.51
CA ASP A 451 -11.91 -10.97 21.70
C ASP A 451 -12.38 -11.27 23.13
N GLU A 452 -11.85 -10.58 24.15
CA GLU A 452 -12.28 -10.74 25.55
C GLU A 452 -13.74 -10.28 25.75
N ALA A 453 -14.10 -9.12 25.19
CA ALA A 453 -15.46 -8.59 25.27
C ALA A 453 -16.49 -9.53 24.63
N LEU A 454 -16.16 -10.20 23.52
CA LEU A 454 -17.08 -11.10 22.83
C LEU A 454 -17.07 -12.52 23.44
N ALA A 455 -15.92 -13.02 23.88
CA ALA A 455 -15.80 -14.39 24.38
C ALA A 455 -16.21 -14.54 25.86
N SER A 456 -16.07 -13.48 26.66
CA SER A 456 -16.18 -13.52 28.12
C SER A 456 -17.15 -12.47 28.65
N ASP A 457 -16.77 -11.19 28.72
CA ASP A 457 -17.51 -10.16 29.45
C ASP A 457 -18.92 -9.90 28.87
N GLY A 458 -19.00 -9.74 27.55
CA GLY A 458 -20.27 -9.58 26.84
C GLY A 458 -21.15 -10.83 26.95
N ARG A 459 -20.54 -12.01 26.90
CA ARG A 459 -21.27 -13.27 27.09
C ARG A 459 -21.83 -13.40 28.51
N ASN A 460 -21.04 -13.06 29.53
CA ASN A 460 -21.47 -13.06 30.94
C ASN A 460 -22.60 -12.06 31.19
N TYR A 461 -22.48 -10.86 30.59
CA TYR A 461 -23.54 -9.85 30.63
C TYR A 461 -24.84 -10.39 30.03
N VAL A 462 -24.77 -11.00 28.84
CA VAL A 462 -25.93 -11.60 28.16
C VAL A 462 -26.52 -12.77 28.95
N CYS A 463 -25.71 -13.63 29.57
CA CYS A 463 -26.21 -14.67 30.49
C CYS A 463 -27.06 -14.07 31.61
N GLY A 464 -26.60 -12.97 32.21
CA GLY A 464 -27.33 -12.27 33.27
C GLY A 464 -28.66 -11.69 32.79
N VAL A 465 -28.67 -11.05 31.62
CA VAL A 465 -29.88 -10.42 31.05
C VAL A 465 -30.90 -11.48 30.60
N THR A 466 -30.44 -12.53 29.92
CA THR A 466 -31.31 -13.56 29.32
C THR A 466 -31.65 -14.69 30.28
N GLN A 467 -31.09 -14.71 31.49
CA GLN A 467 -31.26 -15.78 32.48
C GLN A 467 -30.87 -17.17 31.93
N VAL A 468 -29.86 -17.22 31.06
CA VAL A 468 -29.30 -18.44 30.50
C VAL A 468 -28.05 -18.84 31.29
N THR A 469 -27.93 -20.12 31.63
CA THR A 469 -26.82 -20.65 32.44
C THR A 469 -25.50 -20.65 31.70
N SER A 470 -25.52 -20.95 30.40
CA SER A 470 -24.35 -20.89 29.53
C SER A 470 -24.77 -20.80 28.07
N PHE A 471 -23.93 -20.12 27.29
CA PHE A 471 -23.99 -20.12 25.83
C PHE A 471 -22.88 -20.99 25.25
N GLU A 472 -23.01 -21.46 24.01
CA GLU A 472 -21.91 -21.96 23.19
C GLU A 472 -21.78 -21.08 21.94
N THR A 473 -20.56 -20.92 21.43
CA THR A 473 -20.34 -20.15 20.20
C THR A 473 -20.69 -21.02 18.99
N VAL A 474 -21.54 -20.50 18.11
CA VAL A 474 -21.97 -21.18 16.88
C VAL A 474 -21.65 -20.31 15.65
N LYS A 475 -21.75 -20.89 14.45
CA LYS A 475 -21.55 -20.16 13.20
C LYS A 475 -22.81 -19.37 12.84
N LEU A 476 -22.68 -18.20 12.23
CA LEU A 476 -23.84 -17.43 11.75
C LEU A 476 -24.74 -18.25 10.80
N ALA A 477 -24.14 -19.08 9.94
CA ALA A 477 -24.88 -19.96 9.04
C ALA A 477 -25.74 -21.04 9.75
N SER A 478 -25.53 -21.31 11.04
CA SER A 478 -26.32 -22.30 11.78
C SER A 478 -27.64 -21.76 12.32
N ILE A 479 -27.97 -20.49 12.05
CA ILE A 479 -29.21 -19.84 12.51
C ILE A 479 -30.01 -19.23 11.35
N LEU A 480 -29.84 -19.77 10.14
CA LEU A 480 -30.50 -19.32 8.91
C LEU A 480 -32.04 -19.32 9.03
N GLU A 481 -32.59 -20.25 9.81
CA GLU A 481 -34.01 -20.35 10.10
C GLU A 481 -34.55 -19.20 10.97
N LYS A 482 -33.68 -18.41 11.59
CA LYS A 482 -34.02 -17.23 12.41
C LYS A 482 -34.06 -15.96 11.58
N THR A 483 -34.74 -16.00 10.43
CA THR A 483 -34.72 -14.93 9.42
C THR A 483 -35.14 -13.56 9.95
N GLU A 484 -36.10 -13.50 10.89
CA GLU A 484 -36.52 -12.24 11.50
C GLU A 484 -35.42 -11.61 12.35
N LEU A 485 -34.73 -12.41 13.18
CA LEU A 485 -33.58 -11.98 13.98
C LEU A 485 -32.43 -11.49 13.10
N LEU A 486 -32.13 -12.21 12.00
CA LEU A 486 -31.07 -11.84 11.06
C LEU A 486 -31.38 -10.49 10.36
N ARG A 487 -32.61 -10.30 9.87
CA ARG A 487 -33.04 -9.03 9.24
C ARG A 487 -33.04 -7.87 10.23
N PHE A 488 -33.53 -8.11 11.45
CA PHE A 488 -33.50 -7.10 12.51
C PHE A 488 -32.06 -6.68 12.84
N SER A 489 -31.16 -7.66 12.96
CA SER A 489 -29.73 -7.41 13.20
C SER A 489 -29.10 -6.62 12.05
N LEU A 490 -29.41 -6.95 10.78
CA LEU A 490 -28.89 -6.22 9.62
C LEU A 490 -29.30 -4.73 9.65
N GLN A 491 -30.56 -4.47 10.00
CA GLN A 491 -31.10 -3.10 10.06
C GLN A 491 -30.48 -2.28 11.20
N HIS A 492 -30.22 -2.90 12.35
CA HIS A 492 -29.84 -2.18 13.58
C HIS A 492 -28.37 -2.33 13.98
N SER A 493 -27.61 -3.19 13.30
CA SER A 493 -26.17 -3.38 13.52
C SER A 493 -25.39 -2.10 13.23
N LYS A 494 -24.36 -1.87 14.03
CA LYS A 494 -23.31 -0.86 13.82
C LYS A 494 -21.99 -1.49 13.39
N CYS A 495 -21.87 -2.81 13.38
CA CYS A 495 -20.69 -3.56 12.95
C CYS A 495 -20.71 -3.83 11.43
N PRO A 496 -19.83 -3.19 10.62
CA PRO A 496 -19.79 -3.44 9.17
C PRO A 496 -19.53 -4.89 8.80
N LYS A 497 -18.72 -5.63 9.58
CA LYS A 497 -18.45 -7.05 9.35
C LYS A 497 -19.72 -7.89 9.47
N LEU A 498 -20.48 -7.70 10.56
CA LEU A 498 -21.76 -8.39 10.75
C LEU A 498 -22.74 -8.06 9.62
N LYS A 499 -22.80 -6.80 9.14
CA LYS A 499 -23.67 -6.44 8.01
C LYS A 499 -23.30 -7.17 6.73
N VAL A 500 -22.01 -7.25 6.38
CA VAL A 500 -21.54 -7.98 5.20
C VAL A 500 -21.90 -9.46 5.29
N ASP A 501 -21.64 -10.08 6.44
CA ASP A 501 -21.93 -11.50 6.64
C ASP A 501 -23.44 -11.78 6.63
N LEU A 502 -24.27 -10.88 7.17
CA LEU A 502 -25.74 -10.99 7.13
C LEU A 502 -26.30 -10.82 5.72
N ILE A 503 -25.76 -9.88 4.93
CA ILE A 503 -26.12 -9.68 3.51
C ILE A 503 -25.86 -10.97 2.74
N GLN A 504 -24.67 -11.56 2.92
CA GLN A 504 -24.28 -12.81 2.28
C GLN A 504 -25.16 -13.99 2.69
N VAL A 505 -25.50 -14.11 3.97
CA VAL A 505 -26.30 -15.21 4.52
C VAL A 505 -27.79 -15.08 4.18
N LEU A 506 -28.29 -13.86 3.94
CA LEU A 506 -29.68 -13.58 3.59
C LEU A 506 -29.95 -13.53 2.08
N ASP A 507 -28.93 -13.71 1.23
CA ASP A 507 -28.99 -13.54 -0.24
C ASP A 507 -29.64 -12.19 -0.66
N ILE A 508 -29.30 -11.10 0.04
CA ILE A 508 -29.68 -9.71 -0.26
C ILE A 508 -28.50 -9.01 -0.94
#